data_AF-A0A163PQM6-F1
#
_entry.id   AF-A0A163PQM6-F1
#
_cell.length_a   1.000
_cell.length_b   1.000
_cell.length_c   1.000
_cell.angle_alpha   90.00
_cell.angle_beta   90.00
_cell.angle_gamma   90.00
#
_symmetry.space_group_name_H-M   'P 1'
#
loop_
_entity.id
_entity.type
_entity.pdbx_description
1 polymer ?
#
loop_
_entity_poly.entity_id
_entity_poly.type
_entity_poly.pdbx_seq_one_letter_code
_entity_poly.pdbx_strand_id
1 'polypeptide(L)'
;MTAGRGLSRPRRASTRPGILDLDERHGTLTGPAIPATLGRMATTWEYATIPLIIHNTKAVLDQWGSDGWELVQVVTGPDGNGLVAYLKRPTSGQ
;
A
#
# COMPACT_ATOMS: atom_id res chain seq x y z
N MET A 1 29.61 57.21 7.62
CA MET A 1 30.09 56.62 6.35
C MET A 1 28.91 55.87 5.73
N THR A 2 28.32 56.43 4.67
CA THR A 2 27.11 55.93 4.00
C THR A 2 27.46 55.62 2.55
N ALA A 3 27.25 54.38 2.13
CA ALA A 3 27.25 53.92 0.74
C ALA A 3 25.90 53.22 0.52
N GLY A 4 25.19 53.32 -0.61
CA GLY A 4 25.39 54.05 -1.85
C GLY A 4 24.39 53.50 -2.88
N ARG A 5 23.97 54.34 -3.84
CA ARG A 5 23.47 54.02 -5.21
C ARG A 5 22.24 53.09 -5.32
N GLY A 6 21.28 53.28 -6.21
CA GLY A 6 21.18 54.08 -7.42
C GLY A 6 20.04 53.49 -8.25
N LEU A 7 19.25 54.34 -8.88
CA LEU A 7 18.10 54.04 -9.72
C LEU A 7 18.44 53.10 -10.90
N SER A 8 17.51 52.23 -11.34
CA SER A 8 17.21 51.97 -12.78
C SER A 8 16.15 50.88 -13.04
N ARG A 9 14.94 51.34 -13.42
CA ARG A 9 14.09 51.01 -14.60
C ARG A 9 13.82 49.55 -15.08
N PRO A 10 12.65 49.31 -15.73
CA PRO A 10 12.04 48.00 -15.96
C PRO A 10 12.39 47.35 -17.32
N ARG A 11 12.24 46.03 -17.40
CA ARG A 11 12.21 45.18 -18.62
C ARG A 11 11.36 43.96 -18.28
N ARG A 12 10.51 43.37 -19.11
CA ARG A 12 10.06 43.56 -20.48
C ARG A 12 8.92 42.55 -20.61
N ALA A 13 7.80 42.95 -21.20
CA ALA A 13 6.77 42.01 -21.62
C ALA A 13 7.36 41.01 -22.63
N SER A 14 7.13 39.72 -22.42
CA SER A 14 7.22 38.73 -23.48
C SER A 14 6.01 37.81 -23.38
N THR A 15 4.99 38.21 -24.11
CA THR A 15 3.84 37.41 -24.55
C THR A 15 4.27 36.01 -25.00
N ARG A 16 3.67 34.98 -24.40
CA ARG A 16 3.50 33.66 -25.02
C ARG A 16 2.00 33.32 -25.01
N PRO A 17 1.42 32.91 -26.16
CA PRO A 17 -0.02 32.86 -26.37
C PRO A 17 -0.67 31.52 -25.98
N GLY A 18 -1.99 31.58 -25.71
CA GLY A 18 -3.00 30.51 -25.80
C GLY A 18 -2.93 29.44 -24.70
N ILE A 19 -3.81 29.36 -23.70
CA ILE A 19 -5.27 29.17 -23.74
C ILE A 19 -5.73 28.18 -24.83
N LEU A 20 -5.82 26.92 -24.43
CA LEU A 20 -6.78 25.90 -24.88
C LEU A 20 -6.95 25.01 -23.63
N ASP A 21 -7.97 25.25 -22.81
CA ASP A 21 -9.34 24.78 -22.96
C ASP A 21 -9.55 23.70 -21.89
N LEU A 22 -10.34 24.06 -20.89
CA LEU A 22 -10.61 23.24 -19.72
C LEU A 22 -11.72 22.27 -20.10
N ASP A 23 -11.40 21.34 -21.00
CA ASP A 23 -12.37 20.38 -21.53
C ASP A 23 -12.27 19.02 -20.83
N GLU A 24 -13.41 18.61 -20.28
CA GLU A 24 -13.88 17.25 -20.14
C GLU A 24 -12.88 16.20 -19.60
N ARG A 25 -12.87 16.06 -18.27
CA ARG A 25 -12.23 14.97 -17.51
C ARG A 25 -12.94 13.62 -17.72
N HIS A 26 -13.21 13.21 -18.95
CA HIS A 26 -13.41 11.80 -19.30
C HIS A 26 -12.05 11.18 -19.60
N GLY A 27 -11.24 11.08 -18.55
CA GLY A 27 -10.01 10.31 -18.58
C GLY A 27 -10.34 8.82 -18.59
N THR A 28 -10.50 8.25 -19.79
CA THR A 28 -10.49 6.80 -19.97
C THR A 28 -9.15 6.27 -19.45
N LEU A 29 -9.17 5.59 -18.30
CA LEU A 29 -7.99 4.95 -17.72
C LEU A 29 -7.59 3.72 -18.55
N THR A 30 -7.07 3.93 -19.76
CA THR A 30 -6.25 2.91 -20.43
C THR A 30 -4.84 3.01 -19.84
N GLY A 31 -4.66 2.37 -18.68
CA GLY A 31 -3.34 2.03 -18.18
C GLY A 31 -2.69 0.95 -19.07
N PRO A 32 -1.35 0.85 -19.10
CA PRO A 32 -0.69 -0.22 -19.86
C PRO A 32 -1.14 -1.57 -19.32
N ALA A 33 -1.64 -2.43 -20.20
CA ALA A 33 -1.88 -3.83 -19.92
C ALA A 33 -0.56 -4.47 -19.45
N ILE A 34 -0.49 -4.79 -18.16
CA ILE A 34 0.64 -5.50 -17.57
C ILE A 34 0.76 -6.88 -18.25
N PRO A 35 1.90 -7.23 -18.87
CA PRO A 35 2.05 -8.52 -19.51
C PRO A 35 2.09 -9.61 -18.43
N ALA A 36 1.12 -10.52 -18.44
CA ALA A 36 1.04 -11.69 -17.56
C ALA A 36 2.05 -12.79 -17.96
N THR A 37 3.33 -12.44 -18.07
CA THR A 37 4.41 -13.39 -18.40
C THR A 37 5.63 -13.16 -17.51
N LEU A 38 5.40 -13.06 -16.19
CA LEU A 38 6.40 -13.41 -15.20
C LEU A 38 6.07 -14.82 -14.73
N GLY A 39 7.02 -15.72 -14.90
CA GLY A 39 6.85 -17.14 -14.65
C GLY A 39 6.26 -17.46 -13.28
N ARG A 40 5.66 -18.64 -13.18
CA ARG A 40 5.10 -19.28 -11.99
C ARG A 40 6.18 -19.61 -10.93
N MET A 41 7.00 -18.63 -10.59
CA MET A 41 8.11 -18.64 -9.62
C MET A 41 7.87 -17.66 -8.48
N ALA A 42 6.75 -16.90 -8.52
CA ALA A 42 6.31 -16.13 -7.36
C ALA A 42 5.65 -17.09 -6.37
N THR A 43 6.21 -17.19 -5.15
CA THR A 43 5.56 -17.89 -4.04
C THR A 43 4.21 -17.23 -3.78
N THR A 44 3.14 -17.95 -4.03
CA THR A 44 1.79 -17.52 -3.68
C THR A 44 1.55 -17.81 -2.21
N TRP A 45 0.89 -16.89 -1.50
CA TRP A 45 0.61 -17.01 -0.08
C TRP A 45 -0.90 -17.03 0.15
N GLU A 46 -1.32 -17.93 1.03
CA GLU A 46 -2.65 -17.99 1.59
C GLU A 46 -2.64 -17.31 2.97
N TYR A 47 -3.73 -16.62 3.30
CA TYR A 47 -3.88 -15.91 4.57
C TYR A 47 -5.13 -16.39 5.30
N ALA A 48 -5.03 -16.53 6.62
CA ALA A 48 -6.14 -16.88 7.49
C ALA A 48 -6.25 -15.89 8.64
N THR A 49 -7.48 -15.69 9.11
CA THR A 49 -7.80 -14.89 10.30
C THR A 49 -8.60 -15.77 11.25
N ILE A 50 -8.12 -15.94 12.48
CA ILE A 50 -8.76 -16.80 13.47
C ILE A 50 -8.99 -16.06 14.79
N PRO A 51 -10.16 -16.23 15.42
CA PRO A 51 -10.37 -15.76 16.78
C PRO A 51 -9.60 -16.65 17.76
N LEU A 52 -8.92 -16.04 18.71
CA LEU A 52 -8.19 -16.73 19.77
C LEU A 52 -9.02 -16.71 21.04
N ILE A 53 -9.04 -17.86 21.71
CA ILE A 53 -9.62 -17.99 23.05
C ILE A 53 -8.55 -17.58 24.06
N ILE A 54 -8.78 -16.51 24.81
CA ILE A 54 -7.78 -15.88 25.71
C ILE A 54 -7.12 -16.89 26.65
N HIS A 55 -7.89 -17.84 27.19
CA HIS A 55 -7.41 -18.87 28.11
C HIS A 55 -6.80 -20.10 27.42
N ASN A 56 -6.78 -20.16 26.09
CA ASN A 56 -6.25 -21.28 25.33
C ASN A 56 -5.46 -20.87 24.07
N THR A 57 -4.97 -19.64 24.04
CA THR A 57 -4.29 -19.05 22.87
C THR A 57 -3.14 -19.93 22.36
N LYS A 58 -2.32 -20.45 23.28
CA LYS A 58 -1.15 -21.28 22.97
C LYS A 58 -1.54 -22.56 22.23
N ALA A 59 -2.55 -23.29 22.71
CA ALA A 59 -2.97 -24.53 22.05
C ALA A 59 -3.54 -24.29 20.65
N VAL A 60 -4.28 -23.18 20.46
CA VAL A 60 -4.78 -22.80 19.13
C VAL A 60 -3.60 -22.52 18.20
N LEU A 61 -2.64 -21.69 18.61
CA LEU A 61 -1.49 -21.36 17.76
C LEU A 61 -0.61 -22.57 17.44
N ASP A 62 -0.40 -23.48 18.39
CA ASP A 62 0.36 -24.72 18.18
C ASP A 62 -0.31 -25.63 17.15
N GLN A 63 -1.65 -25.74 17.19
CA GLN A 63 -2.41 -26.54 16.22
C GLN A 63 -2.23 -26.00 14.80
N TRP A 64 -2.46 -24.70 14.60
CA TRP A 64 -2.31 -24.08 13.29
C TRP A 64 -0.86 -24.08 12.80
N GLY A 65 0.10 -23.90 13.71
CA GLY A 65 1.52 -24.06 13.41
C GLY A 65 1.87 -25.46 12.90
N SER A 66 1.27 -26.50 13.49
CA SER A 66 1.42 -27.89 13.04
C SER A 66 0.79 -28.12 11.65
N ASP A 67 -0.27 -27.38 11.31
CA ASP A 67 -0.90 -27.38 9.97
C ASP A 67 -0.10 -26.58 8.92
N GLY A 68 1.09 -26.08 9.31
CA GLY A 68 2.03 -25.37 8.44
C GLY A 68 1.74 -23.87 8.31
N TRP A 69 0.91 -23.30 9.18
CA TRP A 69 0.64 -21.87 9.19
C TRP A 69 1.68 -21.11 10.01
N GLU A 70 2.17 -20.01 9.44
CA GLU A 70 3.07 -19.09 10.12
C GLU A 70 2.25 -17.93 10.72
N LEU A 71 2.40 -17.69 12.03
CA LEU A 71 1.79 -16.56 12.71
C LEU A 71 2.47 -15.25 12.28
N VAL A 72 1.67 -14.28 11.82
CA VAL A 72 2.14 -12.95 11.39
C VAL A 72 1.99 -11.94 12.51
N GLN A 73 0.79 -11.85 13.09
CA GLN A 73 0.50 -10.90 14.16
C GLN A 73 -0.71 -11.35 14.97
N VAL A 74 -0.79 -10.86 16.21
CA VAL A 74 -1.97 -10.96 17.07
C VAL A 74 -2.40 -9.55 17.43
N VAL A 75 -3.70 -9.26 17.23
CA VAL A 75 -4.29 -7.96 17.57
C VAL A 75 -5.44 -8.15 18.54
N THR A 76 -5.73 -7.12 19.32
CA THR A 76 -6.97 -7.05 20.08
C THR A 76 -8.13 -6.80 19.11
N GLY A 77 -9.24 -7.51 19.29
CA GLY A 77 -10.45 -7.28 18.51
C GLY A 77 -10.97 -5.85 18.69
N PRO A 78 -11.76 -5.34 17.73
CA PRO A 78 -12.25 -3.95 17.74
C PRO A 78 -13.01 -3.57 19.01
N ASP A 79 -13.65 -4.55 19.67
CA ASP A 79 -14.41 -4.35 20.92
C ASP A 79 -13.60 -4.64 22.19
N GLY A 80 -12.29 -4.90 22.08
CA GLY A 80 -11.40 -5.18 23.21
C GLY A 80 -11.60 -6.54 23.90
N ASN A 81 -12.66 -7.28 23.57
CA ASN A 81 -13.07 -8.51 24.25
C ASN A 81 -12.47 -9.81 23.68
N GLY A 82 -11.52 -9.74 22.75
CA GLY A 82 -10.92 -10.92 22.14
C GLY A 82 -9.57 -10.66 21.49
N LEU A 83 -8.84 -11.74 21.23
CA LEU A 83 -7.61 -11.71 20.44
C LEU A 83 -7.90 -12.31 19.06
N VAL A 84 -7.28 -11.75 18.02
CA VAL A 84 -7.38 -12.26 16.65
C VAL A 84 -5.96 -12.49 16.13
N ALA A 85 -5.71 -13.68 15.60
CA ALA A 85 -4.45 -14.01 14.96
C ALA A 85 -4.59 -13.95 13.44
N TYR A 86 -3.59 -13.35 12.80
CA TYR A 86 -3.41 -13.39 11.35
C TYR A 86 -2.27 -14.35 11.03
N LEU A 87 -2.53 -15.28 10.12
CA LEU A 87 -1.58 -16.31 9.72
C LEU A 87 -1.38 -16.30 8.21
N LYS A 88 -0.24 -16.81 7.77
CA LYS A 88 0.06 -17.02 6.35
C LYS A 88 0.66 -18.41 6.11
N ARG A 89 0.49 -18.93 4.90
CA ARG A 89 1.09 -20.20 4.46
C ARG A 89 1.37 -20.15 2.96
N PRO A 90 2.47 -20.72 2.45
CA PRO A 90 2.72 -20.77 1.01
C PRO A 90 1.74 -21.76 0.33
N THR A 91 1.12 -21.34 -0.77
CA THR A 91 0.20 -22.18 -1.57
C THR A 91 0.96 -23.02 -2.61
N SER A 92 2.17 -22.59 -3.00
CA SER A 92 2.98 -23.21 -4.06
C SER A 92 4.15 -24.04 -3.49
N GLY A 93 3.83 -25.06 -2.70
CA GLY A 93 4.79 -25.96 -2.06
C GLY A 93 4.34 -27.43 -2.00
N GLN A 94 3.52 -27.85 -2.96
CA GLN A 94 3.18 -29.25 -3.27
C GLN A 94 3.35 -29.48 -4.77
#